data_AF-A0A8X7RT17-F1
#
_entry.id   AF-A0A8X7RT17-F1
#
_cell.length_a   1.000
_cell.length_b   1.000
_cell.length_c   1.000
_cell.angle_alpha   90.00
_cell.angle_beta   90.00
_cell.angle_gamma   90.00
#
_symmetry.space_group_name_H-M   'P 1'
#
loop_
_entity.id
_entity.type
_entity.pdbx_description
1 polymer ?
#
loop_
_entity_poly.entity_id
_entity_poly.type
_entity_poly.pdbx_seq_one_letter_code
_entity_poly.pdbx_strand_id
1 'polypeptide(L)'
;MEACLKAGNAEAHFIEEVKQYFALDQPKKGLKHLKFSAKNNHDLGTYFYANLLMITGEHEEGMTFMDLFNWRTNITLRDVPIVKRPSYGTNMILIMPPRICMLKGKEDRCNVCYYYKQMQMFLDMIT
;
A
#
# COMPACT_ATOMS: atom_id res chain seq x y z
N MET A 1 10.70 2.72 -21.52
CA MET A 1 10.17 3.30 -20.26
C MET A 1 9.55 4.69 -20.48
N GLU A 2 10.30 5.71 -20.89
CA GLU A 2 9.75 7.08 -21.01
C GLU A 2 8.54 7.21 -21.94
N ALA A 3 8.55 6.53 -23.09
CA ALA A 3 7.40 6.51 -24.01
C ALA A 3 6.16 5.90 -23.34
N CYS A 4 6.32 4.82 -22.57
CA CYS A 4 5.23 4.16 -21.84
C CYS A 4 4.65 5.06 -20.74
N LEU A 5 5.51 5.80 -20.03
CA LEU A 5 5.09 6.79 -19.04
C LEU A 5 4.33 7.95 -19.69
N LYS A 6 4.84 8.48 -20.81
CA LYS A 6 4.14 9.54 -21.58
C LYS A 6 2.79 9.07 -22.13
N ALA A 7 2.69 7.79 -22.49
CA ALA A 7 1.45 7.17 -22.95
C ALA A 7 0.47 6.81 -21.81
N GLY A 8 0.83 7.06 -20.54
CA GLY A 8 -0.05 6.77 -19.40
C GLY A 8 -0.21 5.29 -19.10
N ASN A 9 0.76 4.44 -19.45
CA ASN A 9 0.69 3.01 -19.15
C ASN A 9 0.78 2.77 -17.62
N ALA A 10 -0.28 2.19 -17.04
CA ALA A 10 -0.40 2.06 -15.59
C ALA A 10 0.69 1.19 -14.95
N GLU A 11 1.17 0.16 -15.64
CA GLU A 11 2.23 -0.72 -15.17
C GLU A 11 3.61 -0.07 -15.24
N ALA A 12 3.89 0.70 -16.29
CA ALA A 12 5.11 1.52 -16.37
C ALA A 12 5.16 2.53 -15.23
N HIS A 13 4.01 3.12 -14.88
CA HIS A 13 3.90 4.00 -13.70
C HIS A 13 4.12 3.23 -12.39
N PHE A 14 3.66 1.99 -12.26
CA PHE A 14 3.96 1.17 -11.08
C PHE A 14 5.46 0.87 -10.95
N ILE A 15 6.11 0.43 -12.03
CA ILE A 15 7.55 0.14 -12.02
C ILE A 15 8.37 1.40 -11.70
N GLU A 16 8.00 2.55 -12.27
CA GLU A 16 8.69 3.81 -11.96
C GLU A 16 8.43 4.26 -10.52
N GLU A 17 7.27 3.96 -9.92
CA GLU A 17 7.08 4.15 -8.49
C GLU A 17 8.07 3.34 -7.67
N VAL A 18 8.16 2.03 -7.92
CA VAL A 18 9.05 1.14 -7.15
C VAL A 18 10.48 1.68 -7.17
N LYS A 19 10.94 2.11 -8.33
CA LYS A 19 12.25 2.73 -8.52
C LYS A 19 12.37 4.05 -7.76
N GLN A 20 11.43 4.99 -7.91
CA GLN A 20 11.53 6.32 -7.31
C GLN A 20 11.35 6.30 -5.79
N TYR A 21 10.35 5.59 -5.28
CA TYR A 21 10.04 5.54 -3.85
C TYR A 21 11.08 4.73 -3.09
N PHE A 22 11.38 3.51 -3.56
CA PHE A 22 12.14 2.54 -2.77
C PHE A 22 13.63 2.52 -3.11
N ALA A 23 14.00 2.56 -4.39
CA ALA A 23 15.41 2.48 -4.79
C ALA A 23 16.15 3.83 -4.74
N LEU A 24 15.44 4.94 -5.01
CA LEU A 24 16.05 6.27 -5.12
C LEU A 24 15.73 7.22 -3.95
N ASP A 25 14.95 6.77 -2.96
CA ASP A 25 14.49 7.58 -1.81
C ASP A 25 13.85 8.93 -2.24
N GLN A 26 13.02 8.91 -3.29
CA GLN A 26 12.26 10.05 -3.80
C GLN A 26 10.75 9.85 -3.57
N PRO A 27 10.28 9.83 -2.30
CA PRO A 27 8.92 9.40 -1.95
C PRO A 27 7.82 10.23 -2.62
N LYS A 28 8.03 11.55 -2.78
CA LYS A 28 7.06 12.42 -3.47
C LYS A 28 6.88 12.05 -4.94
N LYS A 29 7.97 11.70 -5.64
CA LYS A 29 7.91 11.28 -7.04
C LYS A 29 7.32 9.89 -7.17
N GLY A 30 7.76 8.96 -6.32
CA GLY A 30 7.20 7.61 -6.25
C GLY A 30 5.68 7.62 -6.05
N LEU A 31 5.19 8.35 -5.04
CA LEU A 31 3.74 8.47 -4.77
C LEU A 31 2.96 9.05 -5.93
N LYS A 32 3.53 9.99 -6.70
CA LYS A 32 2.88 10.54 -7.89
C LYS A 32 2.67 9.47 -8.96
N HIS A 33 3.69 8.66 -9.21
CA HIS A 33 3.60 7.53 -10.15
C HIS A 33 2.63 6.46 -9.64
N LEU A 34 2.65 6.17 -8.34
CA LEU A 34 1.74 5.22 -7.73
C LEU A 34 0.28 5.63 -7.84
N LYS A 35 -0.02 6.89 -7.49
CA LYS A 35 -1.37 7.45 -7.58
C LYS A 35 -1.88 7.37 -9.00
N PHE A 36 -1.01 7.59 -9.99
CA PHE A 36 -1.37 7.44 -11.39
C PHE A 36 -1.69 5.97 -11.72
N SER A 37 -0.82 5.03 -11.34
CA SER A 37 -1.06 3.59 -11.54
C SER A 37 -2.40 3.16 -10.91
N ALA A 38 -2.64 3.58 -9.67
CA ALA A 38 -3.86 3.29 -8.91
C ALA A 38 -5.13 3.83 -9.59
N LYS A 39 -5.10 5.10 -10.03
CA LYS A 39 -6.22 5.73 -10.74
C LYS A 39 -6.53 5.09 -12.10
N ASN A 40 -5.58 4.36 -12.68
CA ASN A 40 -5.75 3.65 -13.95
C ASN A 40 -6.00 2.14 -13.73
N ASN A 41 -6.56 1.77 -12.57
CA ASN A 41 -7.01 0.40 -12.25
C ASN A 41 -5.90 -0.67 -12.33
N HIS A 42 -4.66 -0.31 -12.01
CA HIS A 42 -3.59 -1.29 -11.87
C HIS A 42 -3.60 -1.85 -10.44
N ASP A 43 -4.05 -3.09 -10.28
CA ASP A 43 -4.31 -3.72 -8.98
C ASP A 43 -3.17 -3.58 -7.97
N LEU A 44 -1.93 -3.89 -8.38
CA LEU A 44 -0.76 -3.77 -7.51
C LEU A 44 -0.47 -2.30 -7.16
N GLY A 45 -0.63 -1.40 -8.14
CA GLY A 45 -0.38 0.03 -7.93
C GLY A 45 -1.37 0.62 -6.94
N THR A 46 -2.63 0.22 -7.03
CA THR A 46 -3.66 0.60 -6.07
C THR A 46 -3.36 0.00 -4.69
N TYR A 47 -2.98 -1.29 -4.61
CA TYR A 47 -2.63 -1.96 -3.35
C TYR A 47 -1.52 -1.24 -2.59
N PHE A 48 -0.44 -0.91 -3.29
CA PHE A 48 0.66 -0.16 -2.73
C PHE A 48 0.25 1.26 -2.35
N TYR A 49 -0.53 1.94 -3.18
CA TYR A 49 -0.97 3.31 -2.90
C TYR A 49 -1.77 3.37 -1.59
N ALA A 50 -2.76 2.49 -1.44
CA ALA A 50 -3.59 2.42 -0.24
C ALA A 50 -2.76 2.13 1.01
N ASN A 51 -1.87 1.11 0.96
CA ASN A 51 -1.05 0.75 2.11
C ASN A 51 -0.01 1.83 2.45
N LEU A 52 0.62 2.45 1.45
CA LEU A 52 1.56 3.55 1.70
C LEU A 52 0.86 4.75 2.36
N LEU A 53 -0.34 5.12 1.91
CA LEU A 53 -1.12 6.17 2.58
C LEU A 53 -1.39 5.82 4.04
N MET A 54 -1.87 4.60 4.31
CA MET A 54 -2.16 4.20 5.69
C MET A 54 -0.90 4.17 6.58
N ILE A 55 0.22 3.58 6.15
CA ILE A 55 1.44 3.54 7.00
C ILE A 55 2.13 4.90 7.12
N THR A 56 1.86 5.84 6.20
CA THR A 56 2.36 7.22 6.29
C THR A 56 1.45 8.14 7.09
N GLY A 57 0.27 7.67 7.51
CA GLY A 57 -0.65 8.36 8.42
C GLY A 57 -1.90 8.92 7.73
N GLU A 58 -2.00 8.82 6.41
CA GLU A 58 -3.16 9.22 5.60
C GLU A 58 -4.23 8.13 5.62
N HIS A 59 -4.69 7.76 6.81
CA HIS A 59 -5.49 6.56 7.04
C HIS A 59 -6.83 6.58 6.30
N GLU A 60 -7.57 7.69 6.33
CA GLU A 60 -8.90 7.78 5.70
C GLU A 60 -8.83 7.65 4.16
N GLU A 61 -7.88 8.34 3.51
CA GLU A 61 -7.68 8.23 2.06
C GLU A 61 -7.23 6.79 1.71
N GLY A 62 -6.31 6.22 2.49
CA GLY A 62 -5.84 4.85 2.29
C GLY A 62 -6.94 3.79 2.43
N MET A 63 -7.80 3.92 3.46
CA MET A 63 -8.97 3.05 3.66
C MET A 63 -9.97 3.16 2.50
N THR A 64 -10.23 4.38 2.02
CA THR A 64 -11.12 4.60 0.87
C THR A 64 -10.64 3.87 -0.38
N PHE A 65 -9.33 3.94 -0.68
CA PHE A 65 -8.75 3.20 -1.80
C PHE A 65 -8.78 1.68 -1.60
N MET A 66 -8.67 1.21 -0.36
CA MET A 66 -8.73 -0.20 -0.02
C MET A 66 -10.15 -0.77 -0.19
N ASP A 67 -11.18 -0.03 0.23
CA ASP A 67 -12.59 -0.43 0.13
C ASP A 67 -13.08 -0.47 -1.32
N LEU A 68 -12.64 0.46 -2.16
CA LEU A 68 -13.03 0.55 -3.57
C LEU A 68 -12.74 -0.74 -4.37
N PHE A 69 -11.76 -1.54 -3.95
CA PHE A 69 -11.29 -2.68 -4.73
C PHE A 69 -11.44 -4.05 -4.04
N ASN A 70 -12.14 -4.10 -2.88
CA ASN A 70 -12.57 -5.33 -2.20
C ASN A 70 -11.49 -6.43 -2.14
N TRP A 71 -10.26 -6.06 -1.79
CA TRP A 71 -9.09 -6.92 -2.02
C TRP A 71 -9.05 -8.19 -1.18
N ARG A 72 -9.02 -9.32 -1.89
CA ARG A 72 -8.72 -10.67 -1.39
C ARG A 72 -7.62 -11.36 -2.23
N THR A 73 -6.66 -10.64 -2.79
CA THR A 73 -5.60 -11.22 -3.62
C THR A 73 -4.33 -11.48 -2.80
N ASN A 74 -3.77 -12.69 -2.93
CA ASN A 74 -2.46 -13.05 -2.39
C ASN A 74 -1.38 -12.41 -3.26
N ILE A 75 -0.97 -11.20 -2.92
CA ILE A 75 0.18 -10.54 -3.55
C ILE A 75 1.44 -11.06 -2.85
N THR A 76 2.44 -11.47 -3.65
CA THR A 76 3.74 -11.91 -3.15
C THR A 76 4.80 -10.99 -3.75
N LEU A 77 5.46 -10.20 -2.92
CA LEU A 77 6.53 -9.28 -3.32
C LEU A 77 7.79 -9.70 -2.58
N ARG A 78 8.47 -10.73 -3.07
CA ARG A 78 9.67 -11.24 -2.39
C ARG A 78 10.93 -10.42 -2.68
N ASP A 79 10.88 -9.52 -3.67
CA ASP A 79 12.11 -8.99 -4.28
C ASP A 79 12.17 -7.46 -4.41
N VAL A 80 11.25 -6.71 -3.79
CA VAL A 80 11.34 -5.24 -3.75
C VAL A 80 11.90 -4.80 -2.40
N PRO A 81 13.16 -4.32 -2.33
CA PRO A 81 13.74 -3.83 -1.09
C PRO A 81 13.11 -2.47 -0.76
N ILE A 82 12.14 -2.50 0.16
CA ILE A 82 11.42 -1.32 0.60
C ILE A 82 11.93 -0.97 1.99
N VAL A 83 12.70 0.11 2.08
CA VAL A 83 13.29 0.57 3.35
C VAL A 83 12.18 0.98 4.33
N LYS A 84 12.04 0.25 5.43
CA LYS A 84 11.12 0.60 6.53
C LYS A 84 11.52 1.92 7.18
N ARG A 85 10.57 2.87 7.24
CA ARG A 85 10.72 4.11 8.01
C ARG A 85 10.20 3.90 9.44
N PRO A 86 10.84 4.48 10.48
CA PRO A 86 10.36 4.39 11.86
C PRO A 86 8.91 4.85 12.04
N SER A 87 8.48 5.85 11.26
CA SER A 87 7.12 6.39 11.30
C SER A 87 6.04 5.39 10.92
N TYR A 88 6.37 4.34 10.15
CA TYR A 88 5.39 3.33 9.72
C TYR A 88 4.83 2.56 10.92
N GLY A 89 5.69 2.17 11.87
CA GLY A 89 5.26 1.51 13.10
C GLY A 89 4.40 2.42 13.97
N THR A 90 4.80 3.69 14.12
CA THR A 90 4.06 4.69 14.91
C THR A 90 2.66 4.91 14.39
N ASN A 91 2.50 5.09 13.07
CA ASN A 91 1.17 5.30 12.47
C ASN A 91 0.30 4.05 12.57
N MET A 92 0.87 2.86 12.42
CA MET A 92 0.13 1.61 12.58
C MET A 92 -0.41 1.41 14.01
N ILE A 93 0.29 1.91 15.04
CA ILE A 93 -0.19 1.87 16.43
C ILE A 93 -1.47 2.69 16.61
N LEU A 94 -1.60 3.82 15.91
CA LEU A 94 -2.76 4.71 16.04
C LEU A 94 -4.08 4.06 15.64
N ILE A 95 -4.04 3.07 14.73
CA ILE A 95 -5.22 2.34 14.27
C ILE A 95 -5.25 0.88 14.77
N MET A 96 -4.41 0.55 15.75
CA MET A 96 -4.34 -0.80 16.28
C MET A 96 -5.68 -1.21 16.91
N PRO A 97 -6.34 -2.26 16.41
CA PRO A 97 -7.62 -2.68 16.95
C PRO A 97 -7.45 -3.29 18.35
N PRO A 98 -8.51 -3.25 19.19
CA PRO A 98 -8.50 -3.95 20.47
C PRO A 98 -8.19 -5.44 20.29
N ARG A 99 -7.43 -6.03 21.22
CA ARG A 99 -7.01 -7.44 21.17
C ARG A 99 -8.18 -8.41 20.92
N ILE A 100 -9.37 -8.09 21.43
CA ILE A 100 -10.57 -8.91 21.27
C ILE A 100 -11.03 -9.03 19.81
N CYS A 101 -10.81 -8.01 18.96
CA CYS A 101 -11.17 -8.10 17.53
C CYS A 101 -10.13 -8.94 16.74
N MET A 102 -8.88 -9.04 17.23
CA MET A 102 -7.84 -9.85 16.57
C MET A 102 -8.04 -11.37 16.70
N LEU A 103 -8.92 -11.82 17.60
CA LEU A 103 -9.20 -13.24 17.86
C LEU A 103 -10.25 -13.85 16.90
N LYS A 104 -10.91 -13.03 16.08
CA LYS A 104 -11.95 -13.49 15.14
C LYS A 104 -11.37 -14.02 13.83
N GLY A 105 -12.02 -15.03 13.25
CA GLY A 105 -11.66 -15.62 11.95
C GLY A 105 -11.70 -14.58 10.80
N LYS A 106 -11.16 -14.94 9.63
CA LYS A 106 -11.12 -14.04 8.45
C LYS A 106 -12.49 -13.49 8.05
N GLU A 107 -13.56 -14.23 8.29
CA GLU A 107 -14.94 -13.86 7.91
C GLU A 107 -15.63 -12.96 8.93
N ASP A 108 -15.15 -12.91 10.18
CA ASP A 108 -15.76 -12.15 11.28
C ASP A 108 -14.92 -10.92 11.71
N ARG A 109 -13.94 -10.52 10.90
CA ARG A 109 -13.07 -9.37 11.22
C ARG A 109 -13.84 -8.06 11.08
N CYS A 110 -13.77 -7.23 12.12
CA CYS A 110 -14.19 -5.83 12.03
C CYS A 110 -13.32 -5.07 10.99
N ASN A 111 -13.86 -4.03 10.35
CA ASN A 111 -13.14 -3.24 9.33
C ASN A 111 -11.77 -2.76 9.81
N VAL A 112 -11.68 -2.28 11.05
CA VAL A 112 -10.41 -1.86 11.67
C VAL A 112 -9.37 -3.00 11.71
N CYS A 113 -9.79 -4.23 12.04
CA CYS A 113 -8.91 -5.40 11.99
C CYS A 113 -8.54 -5.81 10.57
N TYR A 114 -9.42 -5.60 9.60
CA TYR A 114 -9.09 -5.82 8.20
C TYR A 114 -7.95 -4.88 7.77
N TYR A 115 -8.10 -3.57 7.95
CA TYR A 115 -7.09 -2.57 7.58
C TYR A 115 -5.75 -2.77 8.29
N TYR A 116 -5.80 -2.95 9.61
CA TYR A 116 -4.59 -3.20 10.39
C TYR A 116 -3.84 -4.43 9.90
N LYS A 117 -4.55 -5.51 9.52
CA LYS A 117 -3.91 -6.72 8.99
C LYS A 117 -3.37 -6.52 7.58
N GLN A 118 -4.00 -5.70 6.73
CA GLN A 118 -3.45 -5.35 5.43
C GLN A 118 -2.14 -4.57 5.57
N MET A 119 -2.11 -3.57 6.46
CA MET A 119 -0.88 -2.84 6.77
C MET A 119 0.21 -3.76 7.32
N GLN A 120 -0.14 -4.67 8.25
CA GLN A 120 0.82 -5.62 8.79
C GLN A 120 1.39 -6.53 7.69
N MET A 121 0.54 -7.09 6.83
CA MET A 121 0.99 -7.90 5.69
C MET A 121 1.88 -7.10 4.74
N PHE A 122 1.52 -5.84 4.47
CA PHE A 122 2.35 -4.93 3.69
C PHE A 122 3.71 -4.71 4.34
N LEU A 123 3.74 -4.40 5.64
CA LEU A 123 4.98 -4.25 6.41
C LEU A 123 5.83 -5.53 6.43
N ASP A 124 5.23 -6.71 6.44
CA ASP A 124 5.93 -8.00 6.39
C ASP A 124 6.49 -8.30 4.99
N MET A 125 5.87 -7.76 3.92
CA MET A 125 6.37 -7.86 2.54
C MET A 125 7.53 -6.93 2.26
N ILE A 126 7.64 -5.81 2.99
CA ILE A 126 8.70 -4.83 2.82
C ILE A 126 9.85 -5.10 3.81
N THR A 127 11.09 -4.85 3.39
CA THR A 127 12.29 -5.26 4.15
C THR A 127 12.75 -4.19 5.15
#